data_AF-A0A151ND18-F1
#
_entry.id   AF-A0A151ND18-F1
#
_cell.length_a   1.000
_cell.length_b   1.000
_cell.length_c   1.000
_cell.angle_alpha   90.00
_cell.angle_beta   90.00
_cell.angle_gamma   90.00
#
_symmetry.space_group_name_H-M   'P 1'
#
loop_
_entity.id
_entity.type
_entity.pdbx_description
1 polymer ?
#
loop_
_entity_poly.entity_id
_entity_poly.type
_entity_poly.pdbx_seq_one_letter_code
_entity_poly.pdbx_strand_id
1 'polypeptide(L)'
;MASGPMRAYILAHEDAVVRWRCLMGPTRVSRARNTAPDSIRGAYGLTDTRNATHGSDSAASASKEIAFFFPEFDERRWYQEDEPRLRCGQARYSAEERVHQVWMQVQPLDATGASGRPELLPAGRGVLL
;
A
#
# COMPACT_ATOMS: atom_id res chain seq x y z
N MET A 1 3.19 17.93 13.53
CA MET A 1 3.64 17.99 12.12
C MET A 1 2.63 18.82 11.34
N ALA A 2 3.04 19.98 10.79
CA ALA A 2 2.39 20.67 9.67
C ALA A 2 3.24 21.91 9.31
N SER A 3 4.34 21.71 8.58
CA SER A 3 5.16 22.81 8.03
C SER A 3 5.21 22.78 6.51
N GLY A 4 4.44 21.89 5.87
CA GLY A 4 4.44 21.68 4.42
C GLY A 4 3.55 20.50 4.02
N PRO A 5 3.36 20.28 2.72
CA PRO A 5 2.57 19.17 2.19
C PRO A 5 3.21 17.82 2.53
N MET A 6 2.37 16.80 2.71
CA MET A 6 2.79 15.41 2.86
C MET A 6 2.04 14.52 1.86
N ARG A 7 2.57 13.31 1.65
CA ARG A 7 1.87 12.23 0.93
C ARG A 7 1.62 11.09 1.91
N ALA A 8 0.38 10.65 1.98
CA ALA A 8 -0.03 9.49 2.75
C ALA A 8 -0.30 8.32 1.80
N TYR A 9 0.04 7.11 2.23
CA TYR A 9 -0.08 5.89 1.44
C TYR A 9 -0.59 4.76 2.32
N ILE A 10 -1.49 3.93 1.78
CA ILE A 10 -1.77 2.60 2.30
C ILE A 10 -0.83 1.66 1.54
N LEU A 11 -0.14 0.75 2.24
CA LEU A 11 0.78 -0.22 1.64
C LEU A 11 0.32 -1.64 2.00
N ALA A 12 0.31 -2.54 1.02
CA ALA A 12 -0.19 -3.90 1.15
C ALA A 12 0.87 -4.91 0.77
N HIS A 13 1.07 -5.87 1.67
CA HIS A 13 1.92 -7.04 1.55
C HIS A 13 1.62 -7.91 2.78
N GLU A 14 1.84 -9.23 2.70
CA GLU A 14 1.76 -10.16 3.84
C GLU A 14 2.55 -9.71 5.09
N ASP A 15 3.58 -8.89 4.92
CA ASP A 15 4.42 -8.34 6.00
C ASP A 15 4.60 -6.82 5.85
N ALA A 16 3.57 -6.10 5.37
CA ALA A 16 3.69 -4.70 4.97
C ALA A 16 4.37 -3.82 6.02
N VAL A 17 3.94 -3.92 7.28
CA VAL A 17 4.51 -3.16 8.40
C VAL A 17 5.99 -3.47 8.57
N VAL A 18 6.37 -4.74 8.64
CA VAL A 18 7.77 -5.14 8.86
C VAL A 18 8.63 -4.69 7.69
N ARG A 19 8.20 -4.95 6.45
CA ARG A 19 8.93 -4.60 5.24
C ARG A 19 9.11 -3.09 5.09
N TRP A 20 8.06 -2.32 5.33
CA TRP A 20 8.14 -0.86 5.30
C TRP A 20 9.10 -0.35 6.36
N ARG A 21 9.04 -0.88 7.59
CA ARG A 21 9.97 -0.49 8.67
C ARG A 21 11.42 -0.85 8.38
N CYS A 22 11.67 -2.00 7.76
CA CYS A 22 13.00 -2.36 7.28
C CYS A 22 13.51 -1.37 6.24
N LEU A 23 12.68 -1.01 5.26
CA LEU A 23 13.04 -0.05 4.21
C LEU A 23 13.26 1.38 4.75
N MET A 24 12.45 1.81 5.72
CA MET A 24 12.65 3.09 6.41
C MET A 24 13.98 3.12 7.17
N GLY A 25 14.30 2.03 7.88
CA GLY A 25 15.43 1.92 8.78
C GLY A 25 15.19 2.54 10.17
N PRO A 26 16.22 2.56 11.04
CA PRO A 26 16.11 3.01 12.42
C PRO A 26 15.57 4.44 12.57
N THR A 27 14.77 4.69 13.62
CA THR A 27 14.16 6.01 13.86
C THR A 27 15.19 7.13 14.05
N ARG A 28 16.30 6.84 14.75
CA ARG A 28 17.38 7.80 14.97
C ARG A 28 18.24 7.89 13.71
N VAL A 29 18.35 9.07 13.14
CA VAL A 29 19.03 9.29 11.84
C VAL A 29 20.51 8.94 11.95
N SER A 30 21.15 9.28 13.06
CA SER A 30 22.56 8.90 13.31
C SER A 30 22.76 7.39 13.30
N ARG A 31 21.83 6.62 13.89
CA ARG A 31 21.87 5.16 13.85
C ARG A 31 21.61 4.65 12.43
N ALA A 32 20.59 5.18 11.74
CA ALA A 32 20.26 4.77 10.38
C ALA A 32 21.46 4.96 9.42
N ARG A 33 22.12 6.12 9.45
CA ARG A 33 23.31 6.39 8.64
C ARG A 33 24.45 5.40 8.87
N ASN A 34 24.61 4.93 10.10
CA ASN A 34 25.70 4.02 10.46
C ASN A 34 25.36 2.56 10.16
N THR A 35 24.13 2.11 10.43
CA THR A 35 23.76 0.69 10.36
C THR A 35 23.00 0.30 9.10
N ALA A 36 22.36 1.26 8.44
CA ALA A 36 21.54 1.05 7.25
C ALA A 36 21.58 2.31 6.36
N PRO A 37 22.75 2.70 5.82
CA PRO A 37 22.91 3.94 5.05
C PRO A 37 21.99 4.00 3.83
N ASP A 38 21.68 2.86 3.23
CA ASP A 38 20.81 2.75 2.05
C ASP A 38 19.31 2.78 2.41
N SER A 39 18.95 2.82 3.70
CA SER A 39 17.55 3.00 4.12
C SER A 39 17.07 4.42 3.85
N ILE A 40 15.75 4.64 3.77
CA ILE A 40 15.19 5.97 3.53
C ILE A 40 15.69 6.99 4.58
N ARG A 41 15.71 6.60 5.86
CA ARG A 41 16.21 7.45 6.95
C ARG A 41 17.72 7.65 6.91
N GLY A 42 18.48 6.65 6.48
CA GLY A 42 19.92 6.75 6.30
C GLY A 42 20.27 7.76 5.20
N ALA A 43 19.63 7.62 4.05
CA ALA A 43 19.89 8.44 2.87
C ALA A 43 19.33 9.88 2.98
N TYR A 44 18.12 10.05 3.55
CA TYR A 44 17.39 11.33 3.47
C TYR A 44 17.03 11.95 4.82
N GLY A 45 17.28 11.26 5.94
CA GLY A 45 17.01 11.81 7.26
C GLY A 45 17.93 13.00 7.57
N LEU A 46 17.36 14.07 8.13
CA LEU A 46 18.12 15.27 8.54
C LEU A 46 18.39 15.28 10.04
N THR A 47 17.35 15.04 10.84
CA THR A 47 17.39 14.97 12.31
C THR A 47 16.41 13.91 12.82
N ASP A 48 16.46 13.55 14.10
CA ASP A 48 15.56 12.56 14.70
C ASP A 48 14.07 12.96 14.62
N THR A 49 13.77 14.26 14.52
CA THR A 49 12.41 14.80 14.31
C THR A 49 12.09 15.11 12.85
N ARG A 50 13.09 15.08 11.96
CA ARG A 50 12.96 15.27 10.50
C ARG A 50 13.65 14.11 9.79
N ASN A 51 13.12 12.91 9.99
CA ASN A 51 13.70 11.66 9.52
C ASN A 51 13.03 11.14 8.22
N ALA A 52 12.57 12.05 7.36
CA ALA A 52 12.02 11.81 6.02
C ALA A 52 10.69 11.01 5.90
N THR A 53 10.41 10.04 6.77
CA THR A 53 9.28 9.11 6.57
C THR A 53 8.67 8.58 7.87
N HIS A 54 7.36 8.34 7.82
CA HIS A 54 6.55 7.71 8.85
C HIS A 54 6.07 6.33 8.41
N GLY A 55 5.78 5.48 9.38
CA GLY A 55 5.11 4.21 9.15
C GLY A 55 4.70 3.59 10.46
N SER A 56 3.52 2.99 10.45
CA SER A 56 2.91 2.30 11.58
C SER A 56 3.88 1.26 12.17
N ASP A 57 3.78 1.00 13.48
CA ASP A 57 4.66 0.06 14.18
C ASP A 57 4.06 -1.34 14.35
N SER A 58 2.76 -1.46 14.09
CA SER A 58 1.95 -2.64 14.31
C SER A 58 0.71 -2.61 13.42
N ALA A 59 0.09 -3.77 13.17
CA ALA A 59 -1.18 -3.84 12.45
C ALA A 59 -2.28 -2.99 13.11
N ALA A 60 -2.36 -3.01 14.45
CA ALA A 60 -3.32 -2.21 15.19
C ALA A 60 -3.12 -0.70 15.02
N SER A 61 -1.86 -0.22 14.98
CA SER A 61 -1.56 1.18 14.66
C SER A 61 -1.87 1.51 13.20
N ALA A 62 -1.61 0.57 12.28
CA ALA A 62 -1.89 0.75 10.85
C ALA A 62 -3.39 0.94 10.60
N SER A 63 -4.26 0.08 11.14
CA SER A 63 -5.71 0.24 10.97
C SER A 63 -6.23 1.58 11.53
N LYS A 64 -5.68 2.04 12.67
CA LYS A 64 -6.03 3.36 13.25
C LYS A 64 -5.58 4.51 12.36
N GLU A 65 -4.35 4.46 11.86
CA GLU A 65 -3.79 5.49 10.96
C GLU A 65 -4.52 5.51 9.62
N ILE A 66 -4.85 4.35 9.06
CA ILE A 66 -5.65 4.22 7.82
C ILE A 66 -7.01 4.88 8.01
N ALA A 67 -7.75 4.54 9.07
CA ALA A 67 -9.05 5.14 9.34
C ALA A 67 -8.98 6.67 9.55
N PHE A 68 -7.86 7.17 10.07
CA PHE A 68 -7.64 8.61 10.26
C PHE A 68 -7.36 9.35 8.94
N PHE A 69 -6.46 8.81 8.10
CA PHE A 69 -6.05 9.47 6.85
C PHE A 69 -6.99 9.19 5.67
N PHE A 70 -7.67 8.05 5.67
CA PHE A 70 -8.50 7.54 4.58
C PHE A 70 -9.86 7.05 5.13
N PRO A 71 -10.73 7.94 5.61
CA PRO A 71 -11.99 7.55 6.25
C PRO A 71 -12.94 6.80 5.30
N GLU A 72 -12.79 6.97 3.99
CA GLU A 72 -13.58 6.29 2.95
C GLU A 72 -13.01 4.91 2.56
N PHE A 73 -11.86 4.50 3.13
CA PHE A 73 -11.26 3.21 2.84
C PHE A 73 -11.84 2.11 3.73
N ASP A 74 -12.53 1.15 3.12
CA ASP A 74 -13.03 -0.03 3.81
C ASP A 74 -11.97 -1.15 3.84
N GLU A 75 -11.22 -1.17 4.94
CA GLU A 75 -10.16 -2.17 5.18
C GLU A 75 -10.70 -3.60 5.14
N ARG A 76 -11.90 -3.84 5.69
CA ARG A 76 -12.49 -5.18 5.74
C ARG A 76 -12.83 -5.67 4.34
N ARG A 77 -13.47 -4.82 3.54
CA ARG A 77 -13.79 -5.13 2.15
C ARG A 77 -12.53 -5.39 1.33
N TRP A 78 -11.50 -4.58 1.52
CA TRP A 78 -10.22 -4.76 0.84
C TRP A 78 -9.62 -6.15 1.11
N TYR A 79 -9.59 -6.61 2.37
CA TYR A 79 -9.10 -7.96 2.70
C TYR A 79 -9.97 -9.08 2.11
N GLN A 80 -11.27 -8.86 1.91
CA GLN A 80 -12.19 -9.86 1.38
C GLN A 80 -12.16 -9.96 -0.15
N GLU A 81 -12.00 -8.82 -0.83
CA GLU A 81 -12.16 -8.72 -2.29
C GLU A 81 -10.83 -8.54 -3.03
N ASP A 82 -9.98 -7.63 -2.55
CA ASP A 82 -8.84 -7.11 -3.32
C ASP A 82 -7.52 -7.78 -2.93
N GLU A 83 -7.30 -8.05 -1.64
CA GLU A 83 -6.07 -8.69 -1.13
C GLU A 83 -5.77 -10.04 -1.79
N PRO A 84 -6.75 -10.96 -1.96
CA PRO A 84 -6.48 -12.24 -2.62
C PRO A 84 -6.07 -12.07 -4.08
N ARG A 85 -6.62 -11.06 -4.77
CA ARG A 85 -6.32 -10.75 -6.17
C ARG A 85 -4.93 -10.15 -6.30
N LEU A 86 -4.56 -9.26 -5.38
CA LEU A 86 -3.21 -8.71 -5.28
C LEU A 86 -2.17 -9.84 -5.14
N ARG A 87 -2.41 -10.81 -4.25
CA ARG A 87 -1.52 -11.97 -4.09
C ARG A 87 -1.41 -12.84 -5.33
N CYS A 88 -2.49 -12.99 -6.10
CA CYS A 88 -2.50 -13.78 -7.33
C CYS A 88 -1.86 -13.06 -8.54
N GLY A 89 -1.26 -11.87 -8.35
CA GLY A 89 -0.68 -11.08 -9.43
C GLY A 89 -1.73 -10.42 -10.34
N GLN A 90 -3.00 -10.42 -9.95
CA GLN A 90 -4.09 -9.79 -10.67
C GLN A 90 -4.22 -8.31 -10.28
N ALA A 91 -3.10 -7.60 -10.26
CA ALA A 91 -3.05 -6.17 -10.00
C ALA A 91 -2.12 -5.49 -11.00
N ARG A 92 -2.50 -4.30 -11.48
CA ARG A 92 -1.65 -3.44 -12.30
C ARG A 92 -1.47 -2.09 -11.62
N TYR A 93 -0.27 -1.53 -11.68
CA TYR A 93 -0.03 -0.17 -11.21
C TYR A 93 -0.50 0.84 -12.26
N SER A 94 -1.39 1.76 -11.87
CA SER A 94 -1.74 2.94 -12.67
C SER A 94 -0.84 4.09 -12.27
N ALA A 95 0.06 4.53 -13.17
CA ALA A 95 0.97 5.64 -12.88
C ALA A 95 0.27 7.00 -12.78
N GLU A 96 -0.87 7.15 -13.46
CA GLU A 96 -1.69 8.37 -13.45
C GLU A 96 -2.38 8.56 -12.11
N GLU A 97 -3.14 7.54 -11.71
CA GLU A 97 -3.89 7.54 -10.44
C GLU A 97 -2.99 7.23 -9.24
N ARG A 98 -1.77 6.75 -9.52
CA ARG A 98 -0.79 6.23 -8.55
C ARG A 98 -1.33 5.08 -7.72
N VAL A 99 -2.33 4.34 -8.19
CA VAL A 99 -2.92 3.20 -7.46
C VAL A 99 -2.75 1.87 -8.18
N HIS A 100 -2.63 0.77 -7.42
CA HIS A 100 -2.75 -0.59 -7.93
C HIS A 100 -4.21 -1.00 -8.12
N GLN A 101 -4.62 -1.16 -9.38
CA GLN A 101 -5.95 -1.62 -9.74
C GLN A 101 -5.97 -3.14 -9.83
N VAL A 102 -6.88 -3.79 -9.11
CA VAL A 102 -7.16 -5.22 -9.28
C VAL A 102 -8.21 -5.44 -10.37
N TRP A 103 -8.11 -6.56 -11.07
CA TRP A 103 -9.03 -6.89 -12.17
C TRP A 103 -10.29 -7.56 -11.63
N MET A 104 -11.45 -7.25 -12.22
CA MET A 104 -12.68 -8.00 -11.96
C MET A 104 -12.76 -9.13 -12.98
N GLN A 105 -12.78 -10.39 -12.52
CA GLN A 105 -13.26 -11.47 -13.36
C GLN A 105 -14.79 -11.33 -13.47
N VAL A 106 -15.28 -10.86 -14.60
CA VAL A 106 -16.69 -11.08 -14.95
C VAL A 106 -16.79 -12.54 -15.38
N GLN A 107 -17.46 -13.38 -14.58
CA GLN A 107 -17.89 -14.68 -15.09
C GLN A 107 -18.93 -14.43 -16.19
N PRO A 108 -18.81 -15.04 -17.38
CA PRO A 108 -19.88 -14.94 -18.37
C PRO A 108 -21.15 -15.55 -17.76
N LEU A 109 -22.26 -14.82 -17.87
CA LEU A 109 -23.59 -15.39 -17.65
C LEU A 109 -23.88 -16.33 -18.83
N ASP A 110 -23.63 -17.62 -18.64
CA ASP A 110 -23.92 -18.63 -19.65
C ASP A 110 -25.44 -18.89 -19.71
N ALA A 111 -26.08 -18.49 -20.81
CA ALA A 111 -27.29 -19.17 -21.30
C ALA A 111 -27.01 -20.04 -22.53
N THR A 112 -25.80 -20.00 -23.10
CA THR A 112 -25.42 -20.78 -24.28
C THR A 112 -23.91 -21.00 -24.25
N GLY A 113 -23.45 -22.22 -23.93
CA GLY A 113 -22.05 -22.57 -23.68
C GLY A 113 -21.11 -22.40 -24.87
N ALA A 114 -20.68 -21.17 -25.11
CA ALA A 114 -19.52 -20.85 -25.93
C ALA A 114 -18.45 -20.23 -25.02
N SER A 115 -17.30 -20.90 -24.92
CA SER A 115 -16.15 -20.47 -24.14
C SER A 115 -15.54 -19.19 -24.71
N GLY A 116 -16.12 -18.04 -24.39
CA GLY A 116 -15.51 -16.74 -24.59
C GLY A 116 -14.40 -16.54 -23.56
N ARG A 117 -13.23 -16.03 -23.98
CA ARG A 117 -12.22 -15.54 -23.03
C ARG A 117 -12.90 -14.48 -22.15
N PRO A 118 -12.79 -14.56 -20.81
CA PRO A 118 -13.45 -13.61 -19.93
C PRO A 118 -12.98 -12.18 -20.27
N GLU A 119 -13.94 -11.29 -20.50
CA GLU A 119 -13.65 -9.87 -20.70
C GLU A 119 -13.23 -9.27 -19.36
N LEU A 120 -12.02 -8.71 -19.36
CA LEU A 120 -11.37 -8.23 -18.17
C LEU A 120 -11.74 -6.77 -17.92
N LEU A 121 -12.75 -6.52 -17.08
CA LEU A 121 -13.12 -5.17 -16.65
C LEU A 121 -12.30 -4.74 -15.42
N PRO A 122 -11.94 -3.45 -15.28
CA PRO A 122 -11.32 -2.95 -14.06
C PRO A 122 -12.31 -3.14 -12.90
N ALA A 123 -11.89 -3.84 -11.83
CA ALA A 123 -12.64 -3.81 -10.59
C ALA A 123 -12.54 -2.40 -9.99
N GLY A 124 -13.46 -2.07 -9.09
CA GLY A 124 -13.46 -0.83 -8.34
C GLY A 124 -12.08 -0.42 -7.78
N ARG A 125 -11.96 0.88 -7.52
CA ARG A 125 -10.71 1.56 -7.14
C ARG A 125 -10.09 0.95 -5.87
N GLY A 126 -9.25 -0.07 -6.04
CA GLY A 126 -8.30 -0.49 -5.03
C GLY A 126 -7.24 0.60 -4.89
N VAL A 127 -7.23 1.31 -3.76
CA VAL A 127 -6.19 2.28 -3.43
C VAL A 127 -4.96 1.51 -3.02
N LEU A 128 -3.84 1.69 -3.73
CA LEU A 128 -2.51 1.38 -3.20
C LEU A 128 -1.38 1.99 -4.03
N LEU A 129 -0.49 2.75 -3.38
CA LEU A 129 0.58 3.65 -3.87
C LEU A 129 0.18 5.12 -4.10
#